data_AF-A0AAW2IPX8-F1
#
_entry.id   AF-A0AAW2IPX8-F1
#
_cell.length_a   1.000
_cell.length_b   1.000
_cell.length_c   1.000
_cell.angle_alpha   90.00
_cell.angle_beta   90.00
_cell.angle_gamma   90.00
#
_symmetry.space_group_name_H-M   'P 1'
#
loop_
_entity.id
_entity.type
_entity.pdbx_description
1 polymer ?
#
loop_
_entity_poly.entity_id
_entity_poly.type
_entity_poly.pdbx_seq_one_letter_code
_entity_poly.pdbx_strand_id
1 'polypeptide(L)'
;MWTTHSEFLGVVRQNWQYSTVGSGMMRLQQKLTRLCLKEWNKTVFGNVLDNVAAAERGLKEADEAYDQDPCDRTLVERNRCSAELVRVLAQDEAF
;
A
#
# COMPACT_ATOMS: atom_id res chain seq x y z
N MET A 1 4.58 5.45 6.35
CA MET A 1 3.57 4.49 5.85
C MET A 1 2.13 4.94 6.14
N TRP A 2 1.69 5.02 7.41
CA TRP A 2 0.32 5.47 7.74
C TRP A 2 0.14 6.98 7.62
N THR A 3 0.97 7.75 8.31
CA THR A 3 0.91 9.23 8.33
C THR A 3 1.19 9.87 6.97
N THR A 4 1.80 9.12 6.06
CA THR A 4 2.08 9.53 4.68
C THR A 4 0.92 9.23 3.72
N HIS A 5 -0.02 8.36 4.10
CA HIS A 5 -1.18 8.03 3.29
C HIS A 5 -2.27 9.10 3.46
N SER A 6 -2.77 9.66 2.36
CA SER A 6 -3.75 10.77 2.37
C SER A 6 -4.99 10.45 3.21
N GLU A 7 -5.49 9.23 3.13
CA GLU A 7 -6.71 8.79 3.83
C GLU A 7 -6.52 8.51 5.33
N PHE A 8 -5.29 8.42 5.84
CA PHE A 8 -5.05 8.00 7.22
C PHE A 8 -5.73 8.91 8.24
N LEU A 9 -5.58 10.22 8.07
CA LEU A 9 -6.24 11.20 8.94
C LEU A 9 -7.76 11.10 8.89
N GLY A 10 -8.32 10.78 7.72
CA GLY A 10 -9.75 10.56 7.55
C GLY A 10 -10.23 9.36 8.37
N VAL A 11 -9.53 8.23 8.25
CA VAL A 11 -9.82 7.00 8.99
C VAL A 11 -9.73 7.22 10.50
N VAL A 12 -8.68 7.89 10.97
CA VAL A 12 -8.51 8.21 12.40
C VAL A 12 -9.63 9.14 12.88
N ARG A 13 -9.96 10.20 12.14
CA ARG A 13 -11.05 11.12 12.51
C ARG A 13 -12.39 10.41 12.60
N GLN A 14 -12.72 9.55 11.62
CA GLN A 14 -13.97 8.79 11.63
C GLN A 14 -14.03 7.85 12.84
N ASN A 15 -12.92 7.17 13.15
CA ASN A 15 -12.82 6.35 14.36
C ASN A 15 -13.01 7.19 15.65
N TRP A 16 -12.46 8.40 15.68
CA TRP A 16 -12.51 9.29 16.83
C TRP A 16 -13.89 9.89 17.11
N GLN A 17 -14.76 9.99 16.09
CA GLN A 17 -16.12 10.54 16.26
C GLN A 17 -17.08 9.58 16.97
N TYR A 18 -16.76 8.29 17.07
CA TYR A 18 -17.63 7.34 17.74
C TYR A 18 -17.71 7.58 19.26
N SER A 19 -18.93 7.49 19.79
CA SER A 19 -19.20 7.59 21.22
C SER A 19 -18.60 6.41 21.99
N THR A 20 -17.82 6.72 23.02
CA THR A 20 -17.24 5.74 23.95
C THR A 20 -17.72 6.01 25.38
N VAL A 21 -17.87 4.95 26.16
CA VAL A 21 -18.36 4.98 27.55
C VAL A 21 -17.24 4.57 28.49
N GLY A 22 -17.08 5.28 29.61
CA GLY A 22 -16.08 5.00 30.64
C GLY A 22 -15.27 6.23 31.03
N SER A 23 -14.26 6.01 31.88
CA SER A 23 -13.28 7.04 32.28
C SER A 23 -12.33 7.42 31.14
N GLY A 24 -11.57 8.51 31.29
CA GLY A 24 -10.71 9.05 30.24
C GLY A 24 -9.78 8.01 29.58
N MET A 25 -9.08 7.19 30.38
CA MET A 25 -8.18 6.17 29.83
C MET A 25 -8.92 5.00 29.20
N MET A 26 -10.07 4.61 29.73
CA MET A 26 -10.90 3.56 29.12
C MET A 26 -11.41 3.98 27.75
N ARG A 27 -11.82 5.25 27.60
CA ARG A 27 -12.25 5.81 26.32
C ARG A 27 -11.10 5.87 25.31
N LEU A 28 -9.88 6.19 25.75
CA LEU A 28 -8.70 6.19 24.90
C LEU A 28 -8.36 4.76 24.44
N GLN A 29 -8.32 3.80 25.37
CA GLN A 29 -8.08 2.39 25.05
C GLN A 29 -9.08 1.88 24.02
N GLN A 30 -10.38 2.12 24.22
CA GLN A 30 -11.43 1.69 23.29
C GLN A 30 -11.22 2.26 21.88
N LYS A 31 -10.84 3.53 21.75
CA LYS A 31 -10.57 4.16 20.44
C LYS A 31 -9.35 3.53 19.77
N LEU A 32 -8.26 3.32 20.52
CA LEU A 32 -7.05 2.69 20.00
C LEU A 32 -7.28 1.24 19.58
N THR A 33 -8.00 0.44 20.39
CA THR A 33 -8.32 -0.95 20.04
C THR A 33 -9.23 -1.04 18.83
N ARG A 34 -10.16 -0.09 18.68
CA ARG A 34 -11.07 -0.04 17.53
C ARG A 34 -10.38 0.43 16.24
N LEU A 35 -9.26 1.12 16.34
CA LEU A 35 -8.50 1.53 15.17
C LEU A 35 -7.97 0.24 14.51
N CYS A 36 -8.69 -0.26 13.51
CA CYS A 36 -8.42 -1.54 12.83
C CYS A 36 -7.19 -1.44 11.90
N LEU A 37 -6.05 -0.99 12.41
CA LEU A 37 -4.82 -0.77 11.65
C LEU A 37 -4.32 -2.04 10.97
N LYS A 38 -4.57 -3.21 11.56
CA LYS A 38 -4.23 -4.50 10.94
C LYS A 38 -5.04 -4.78 9.69
N GLU A 39 -6.36 -4.56 9.74
CA GLU A 39 -7.24 -4.73 8.58
C GLU A 39 -6.97 -3.64 7.54
N TRP A 40 -6.73 -2.41 7.99
CA TRP A 40 -6.38 -1.29 7.14
C TRP A 40 -5.04 -1.53 6.42
N ASN A 41 -4.05 -2.12 7.12
CA ASN A 41 -2.80 -2.54 6.50
C ASN A 41 -3.02 -3.55 5.38
N LYS A 42 -3.80 -4.58 5.66
CA LYS A 42 -4.08 -5.63 4.69
C LYS A 42 -4.87 -5.12 3.47
N THR A 43 -5.81 -4.21 3.68
CA THR A 43 -6.69 -3.72 2.60
C THR A 43 -6.06 -2.60 1.77
N VAL A 44 -5.28 -1.71 2.38
CA VAL A 44 -4.67 -0.56 1.70
C VAL A 44 -3.28 -0.88 1.16
N PHE A 45 -2.46 -1.59 1.93
CA PHE A 45 -1.08 -1.88 1.55
C PHE A 45 -0.89 -3.33 1.08
N GLY A 46 -1.81 -4.24 1.43
CA GLY A 46 -1.71 -5.65 1.04
C GLY A 46 -0.57 -6.38 1.77
N ASN A 47 -0.16 -7.52 1.20
CA ASN A 47 1.13 -8.09 1.53
C ASN A 47 2.17 -7.44 0.64
N VAL A 48 2.99 -6.56 1.21
CA VAL A 48 3.98 -5.77 0.46
C VAL A 48 4.96 -6.67 -0.28
N LEU A 49 5.37 -7.79 0.32
CA LEU A 49 6.26 -8.77 -0.31
C LEU A 49 5.62 -9.46 -1.52
N ASP A 50 4.33 -9.81 -1.44
CA ASP A 50 3.60 -10.39 -2.57
C ASP A 50 3.44 -9.36 -3.70
N ASN A 51 3.27 -8.09 -3.36
CA ASN A 51 3.19 -7.00 -4.34
C ASN A 51 4.54 -6.79 -5.04
N VAL A 52 5.67 -6.86 -4.32
CA VAL A 52 7.02 -6.80 -4.92
C VAL A 52 7.19 -7.96 -5.89
N ALA A 53 6.91 -9.20 -5.46
CA ALA A 53 7.04 -10.38 -6.31
C ALA A 53 6.10 -10.36 -7.53
N ALA A 54 4.93 -9.72 -7.43
CA ALA A 54 4.04 -9.50 -8.58
C ALA A 54 4.60 -8.45 -9.55
N ALA A 55 5.13 -7.33 -9.04
CA ALA A 55 5.72 -6.28 -9.85
C ALA A 55 7.01 -6.75 -10.56
N GLU A 56 7.86 -7.54 -9.90
CA GLU A 56 9.05 -8.16 -10.49
C GLU A 56 8.69 -9.09 -11.64
N ARG A 57 7.66 -9.95 -11.46
CA ARG A 57 7.16 -10.81 -12.54
C ARG A 57 6.63 -10.00 -13.72
N GLY A 58 5.84 -8.96 -13.45
CA GLY A 58 5.31 -8.08 -14.49
C GLY A 58 6.40 -7.36 -15.28
N LEU A 59 7.47 -6.90 -14.61
CA LEU A 59 8.64 -6.34 -15.29
C LEU A 59 9.35 -7.38 -16.16
N LYS A 60 9.55 -8.60 -15.63
CA LYS A 60 10.19 -9.68 -16.37
C LYS A 60 9.41 -10.05 -17.64
N GLU A 61 8.08 -10.15 -17.56
CA GLU A 61 7.21 -10.40 -18.72
C GLU A 61 7.30 -9.26 -19.74
N ALA A 62 7.38 -8.00 -19.28
CA ALA A 62 7.53 -6.85 -20.16
C ALA A 62 8.91 -6.78 -20.82
N ASP A 63 9.98 -7.16 -20.10
CA ASP A 63 11.33 -7.29 -20.65
C ASP A 63 11.39 -8.39 -21.72
N GLU A 64 10.81 -9.56 -21.44
CA GLU A 64 10.72 -10.68 -22.41
C GLU A 64 9.92 -10.28 -23.67
N ALA A 65 8.85 -9.50 -23.52
CA ALA A 65 8.07 -8.99 -24.65
C ALA A 65 8.86 -7.96 -25.48
N TYR A 66 9.65 -7.11 -24.82
CA TYR A 66 10.53 -6.15 -25.50
C TYR A 66 11.68 -6.83 -26.25
N ASP A 67 12.29 -7.87 -25.66
CA ASP A 67 13.34 -8.64 -26.31
C ASP A 67 12.84 -9.37 -27.57
N GLN A 68 11.57 -9.78 -27.58
CA GLN A 68 10.93 -10.42 -28.75
C GLN A 68 10.55 -9.43 -29.84
N ASP A 69 10.01 -8.26 -29.46
CA ASP A 69 9.59 -7.21 -30.39
C ASP A 69 9.99 -5.82 -29.86
N PRO A 70 11.19 -5.33 -30.21
CA PRO A 70 11.67 -4.01 -29.79
C PRO A 70 10.91 -2.91 -30.54
N CYS A 71 9.84 -2.39 -29.92
CA CYS A 71 9.05 -1.27 -30.44
C CYS A 71 8.69 -0.27 -29.35
N ASP A 72 8.21 0.92 -29.73
CA ASP A 72 7.85 1.97 -28.76
C ASP A 72 6.77 1.50 -27.78
N ARG A 73 5.84 0.65 -28.21
CA ARG A 73 4.77 0.14 -27.35
C ARG A 73 5.31 -0.77 -26.26
N THR A 74 6.17 -1.73 -26.60
CA THR A 74 6.78 -2.65 -25.63
C THR A 74 7.72 -1.92 -24.69
N LEU A 75 8.44 -0.89 -25.18
CA LEU A 75 9.27 -0.02 -24.35
C LEU A 75 8.46 0.76 -23.30
N VAL A 76 7.31 1.31 -23.69
CA VAL A 76 6.42 2.05 -22.79
C VAL A 76 5.87 1.14 -21.70
N GLU A 77 5.42 -0.07 -22.03
CA GLU A 77 4.95 -1.03 -21.02
C GLU A 77 6.08 -1.49 -20.09
N ARG A 78 7.29 -1.74 -20.61
CA ARG A 78 8.47 -2.05 -19.79
C ARG A 78 8.78 -0.94 -18.79
N ASN A 79 8.79 0.31 -19.25
CA ASN A 79 9.03 1.46 -18.39
C ASN A 79 7.93 1.63 -17.33
N ARG A 80 6.68 1.34 -17.69
CA ARG A 80 5.56 1.37 -16.74
C ARG A 80 5.72 0.31 -15.65
N CYS A 81 6.04 -0.93 -16.01
CA CYS A 81 6.29 -2.01 -15.04
C CYS A 81 7.51 -1.71 -14.16
N SER A 82 8.55 -1.12 -14.72
CA SER A 82 9.73 -0.69 -13.97
C SER A 82 9.40 0.41 -12.95
N ALA A 83 8.63 1.41 -13.35
CA ALA A 83 8.16 2.47 -12.44
C ALA A 83 7.28 1.91 -11.31
N GLU A 84 6.43 0.92 -11.62
CA GLU A 84 5.61 0.25 -10.62
C GLU A 84 6.44 -0.56 -9.63
N LEU A 85 7.47 -1.28 -10.08
CA LEU A 85 8.40 -1.99 -9.19
C LEU A 85 9.10 -1.01 -8.23
N VAL A 86 9.61 0.12 -8.75
CA VAL A 86 10.23 1.16 -7.91
C VAL A 86 9.24 1.69 -6.86
N ARG A 87 7.99 1.93 -7.26
CA ARG A 87 6.94 2.40 -6.35
C ARG A 87 6.68 1.41 -5.22
N VAL A 88 6.60 0.12 -5.53
CA VAL A 88 6.30 -0.93 -4.54
C VAL A 88 7.51 -1.20 -3.64
N LEU A 89 8.75 -1.14 -4.16
CA LEU A 89 9.97 -1.23 -3.34
C LEU A 89 10.08 -0.07 -2.35
N ALA A 90 9.78 1.15 -2.78
CA ALA A 90 9.74 2.30 -1.87
C ALA A 90 8.67 2.15 -0.77
N GLN A 91 7.62 1.37 -1.02
CA GLN A 91 6.59 1.04 -0.04
C GLN A 91 7.07 -0.04 0.95
N ASP A 92 7.92 -0.98 0.51
CA ASP A 92 8.57 -2.00 1.35
C ASP A 92 9.66 -1.39 2.25
N GLU A 93 10.52 -0.52 1.70
CA GLU A 93 11.56 0.18 2.48
C GLU A 93 10.97 1.07 3.59
N ALA A 94 9.70 1.46 3.46
CA ALA A 94 8.97 2.24 4.45
C ALA A 94 8.25 1.38 5.52
N PHE A 95 8.39 0.05 5.47
CA PHE A 95 7.83 -0.94 6.40
C PHE A 95 8.83 -1.30 7.51
#